data_AF-A0A7C9KD02-F1
#
_entry.id   AF-A0A7C9KD02-F1
#
_cell.length_a   1.000
_cell.length_b   1.000
_cell.length_c   1.000
_cell.angle_alpha   90.00
_cell.angle_beta   90.00
_cell.angle_gamma   90.00
#
_symmetry.space_group_name_H-M   'P 1'
#
loop_
_entity.id
_entity.type
_entity.pdbx_description
1 polymer ?
#
loop_
_entity_poly.entity_id
_entity_poly.type
_entity_poly.pdbx_seq_one_letter_code
_entity_poly.pdbx_strand_id
1 'polypeptide(L)'
;TGGISTYPFPSGAQVLECHLDSAGSSARGGHVIVKAGGGTDSCDESLAAAVAAMFPGRAQRIVYRDDLANVNRAAARNISYRLCEFCFISNAEDAAKFVGDIDAAARMVLGAFGIEASREEAGEWRQGEDGRWWYRHAGGSYTSGGWELIGGRWYLFDASGWMLTGWQKVGGKWYCMADSGAMMADTWVPVSNGRWSWLTSDGSAAMGGWHEVRGRWAYFDEDGYAAVNTCVNVAGHWFAIGSDCYMVEGAVPLDDSGAMVL
;
A
#
# COMPACT_ATOMS: atom_id res chain seq x y z
N THR A 1 -14.06 0.10 -27.20
CA THR A 1 -13.12 -0.47 -28.19
C THR A 1 -11.90 0.42 -28.25
N GLY A 2 -10.83 0.05 -27.54
CA GLY A 2 -9.62 0.86 -27.42
C GLY A 2 -8.56 0.05 -26.68
N GLY A 3 -7.56 -0.44 -27.40
CA GLY A 3 -6.51 -1.33 -26.86
C GLY A 3 -5.52 -1.71 -27.93
N ILE A 4 -4.87 -2.88 -27.80
CA ILE A 4 -3.85 -3.36 -28.75
C ILE A 4 -4.32 -3.45 -30.21
N SER A 5 -5.63 -3.45 -30.48
CA SER A 5 -6.18 -3.45 -31.84
C SER A 5 -6.21 -2.08 -32.51
N THR A 6 -6.36 -1.00 -31.76
CA THR A 6 -6.70 0.33 -32.32
C THR A 6 -5.81 1.46 -31.81
N TYR A 7 -5.07 1.27 -30.72
CA TYR A 7 -4.19 2.31 -30.19
C TYR A 7 -3.01 2.56 -31.13
N PRO A 8 -2.68 3.83 -31.45
CA PRO A 8 -1.60 4.17 -32.37
C PRO A 8 -0.25 4.17 -31.64
N PHE A 9 0.31 2.99 -31.40
CA PHE A 9 1.63 2.88 -30.77
C PHE A 9 2.71 3.52 -31.66
N PRO A 10 3.67 4.27 -31.07
CA PRO A 10 4.85 4.72 -31.77
C PRO A 10 5.62 3.57 -32.40
N SER A 11 6.31 3.83 -33.52
CA SER A 11 7.21 2.84 -34.12
C SER A 11 8.31 2.47 -33.11
N GLY A 12 8.54 1.16 -32.94
CA GLY A 12 9.51 0.64 -31.97
C GLY A 12 9.03 0.61 -30.51
N ALA A 13 7.76 0.92 -30.25
CA ALA A 13 7.20 0.82 -28.91
C ALA A 13 7.32 -0.61 -28.35
N GLN A 14 7.71 -0.68 -27.08
CA GLN A 14 7.74 -1.90 -26.28
C GLN A 14 6.48 -1.95 -25.41
N VAL A 15 5.54 -2.85 -25.72
CA VAL A 15 4.30 -3.02 -24.96
C VAL A 15 4.40 -4.19 -23.99
N LEU A 16 4.23 -3.92 -22.69
CA LEU A 16 4.08 -4.93 -21.64
C LEU A 16 2.64 -4.99 -21.14
N GLU A 17 2.06 -6.18 -21.10
CA GLU A 17 0.83 -6.48 -20.37
C GLU A 17 1.19 -7.18 -19.05
N CYS A 18 0.70 -6.67 -17.93
CA CYS A 18 1.08 -7.10 -16.57
C CYS A 18 -0.08 -7.85 -15.92
N HIS A 19 0.11 -9.12 -15.55
CA HIS A 19 -0.92 -9.95 -14.94
C HIS A 19 -0.43 -10.72 -13.70
N LEU A 20 -1.40 -11.18 -12.91
CA LEU A 20 -1.23 -12.26 -11.95
C LEU A 20 -2.08 -13.44 -12.44
N ASP A 21 -1.45 -14.59 -12.65
CA ASP A 21 -2.11 -15.75 -13.24
C ASP A 21 -2.97 -16.46 -12.18
N SER A 22 -3.90 -17.29 -12.63
CA SER A 22 -4.70 -18.15 -11.75
C SER A 22 -4.88 -19.53 -12.39
N ALA A 23 -4.43 -20.55 -11.66
CA ALA A 23 -4.53 -21.95 -12.07
C ALA A 23 -4.66 -22.88 -10.86
N GLY A 24 -4.61 -24.19 -11.10
CA GLY A 24 -4.65 -25.21 -10.04
C GLY A 24 -3.51 -25.09 -9.03
N SER A 25 -3.67 -25.72 -7.87
CA SER A 25 -2.79 -25.57 -6.69
C SER A 25 -1.32 -25.95 -6.89
N SER A 26 -0.99 -26.69 -7.95
CA SER A 26 0.40 -27.05 -8.29
C SER A 26 1.12 -25.97 -9.12
N ALA A 27 0.39 -24.99 -9.66
CA ALA A 27 0.96 -23.90 -10.42
C ALA A 27 1.74 -22.94 -9.50
N ARG A 28 2.87 -22.46 -10.01
CA ARG A 28 3.84 -21.69 -9.23
C ARG A 28 4.75 -20.86 -10.12
N GLY A 29 5.31 -19.80 -9.54
CA GLY A 29 6.22 -18.87 -10.19
C GLY A 29 5.52 -17.95 -11.19
N GLY A 30 6.29 -17.36 -12.09
CA GLY A 30 5.79 -16.50 -13.16
C GLY A 30 6.36 -16.88 -14.52
N HIS A 31 5.87 -16.22 -15.57
CA HIS A 31 6.34 -16.44 -16.93
C HIS A 31 6.08 -15.26 -17.86
N VAL A 32 6.97 -15.09 -18.85
CA VAL A 32 6.80 -14.13 -19.95
C VAL A 32 6.25 -14.86 -21.17
N ILE A 33 5.11 -14.41 -21.67
CA ILE A 33 4.45 -14.95 -22.85
C ILE A 33 4.75 -14.09 -24.07
N VAL A 34 5.23 -14.75 -25.12
CA VAL A 34 5.50 -14.16 -26.44
C VAL A 34 4.81 -14.95 -27.55
N LYS A 35 4.73 -14.36 -28.76
CA LYS A 35 4.08 -15.01 -29.91
C LYS A 35 4.84 -16.26 -30.36
N ALA A 36 4.16 -17.41 -30.38
CA ALA A 36 4.72 -18.62 -30.98
C ALA A 36 5.00 -18.44 -32.48
N GLY A 37 6.15 -18.94 -32.91
CA GLY A 37 6.69 -18.72 -34.26
C GLY A 37 7.32 -17.33 -34.47
N GLY A 38 7.25 -16.44 -33.48
CA GLY A 38 8.05 -15.21 -33.42
C GLY A 38 9.42 -15.44 -32.76
N GLY A 39 10.27 -14.42 -32.80
CA GLY A 39 11.50 -14.37 -32.01
C GLY A 39 11.27 -13.69 -30.65
N THR A 40 12.22 -13.85 -29.73
CA THR A 40 12.32 -13.06 -28.50
C THR A 40 13.25 -11.87 -28.71
N ASP A 41 13.02 -10.80 -27.96
CA ASP A 41 13.92 -9.65 -27.87
C ASP A 41 14.59 -9.55 -26.49
N SER A 42 15.48 -8.57 -26.33
CA SER A 42 16.22 -8.37 -25.08
C SER A 42 15.33 -8.01 -23.89
N CYS A 43 14.18 -7.38 -24.13
CA CYS A 43 13.23 -7.05 -23.06
C CYS A 43 12.55 -8.32 -22.56
N ASP A 44 12.19 -9.24 -23.46
CA ASP A 44 11.60 -10.53 -23.10
C ASP A 44 12.56 -11.35 -22.22
N GLU A 45 13.82 -11.46 -22.65
CA GLU A 45 14.85 -12.22 -21.93
C GLU A 45 15.18 -11.60 -20.57
N SER A 46 15.27 -10.26 -20.52
CA SER A 46 15.53 -9.52 -19.28
C SER A 46 14.38 -9.68 -18.30
N LEU A 47 13.13 -9.53 -18.77
CA LEU A 47 11.95 -9.68 -17.93
C LEU A 47 11.81 -11.12 -17.41
N ALA A 48 12.05 -12.10 -18.26
CA ALA A 48 12.01 -13.51 -17.89
C ALA A 48 13.09 -13.89 -16.85
N ALA A 49 14.32 -13.38 -17.02
CA ALA A 49 15.39 -13.57 -16.05
C ALA A 49 15.03 -12.97 -14.68
N ALA A 50 14.38 -11.82 -14.71
CA ALA A 50 14.08 -11.07 -13.52
C ALA A 50 12.88 -11.68 -12.75
N VAL A 51 11.84 -12.15 -13.45
CA VAL A 51 10.77 -12.98 -12.85
C VAL A 51 11.34 -14.26 -12.24
N ALA A 52 12.32 -14.91 -12.91
CA ALA A 52 12.98 -16.08 -12.36
C ALA A 52 13.83 -15.78 -11.12
N ALA A 53 14.42 -14.59 -11.03
CA ALA A 53 15.13 -14.15 -9.82
C ALA A 53 14.16 -13.90 -8.65
N MET A 54 12.97 -13.37 -8.94
CA MET A 54 11.91 -13.21 -7.95
C MET A 54 11.35 -14.56 -7.48
N PHE A 55 11.26 -15.56 -8.37
CA PHE A 55 10.76 -16.90 -8.05
C PHE A 55 11.77 -18.02 -8.42
N PRO A 56 12.90 -18.14 -7.70
CA PRO A 56 13.97 -19.08 -8.04
C PRO A 56 13.49 -20.53 -8.10
N GLY A 57 13.75 -21.20 -9.23
CA GLY A 57 13.35 -22.60 -9.45
C GLY A 57 11.84 -22.84 -9.63
N ARG A 58 11.03 -21.77 -9.67
CA ARG A 58 9.56 -21.85 -9.81
C ARG A 58 9.07 -21.26 -11.13
N ALA A 59 9.75 -20.26 -11.68
CA ALA A 59 9.34 -19.59 -12.91
C ALA A 59 9.59 -20.42 -14.18
N GLN A 60 8.69 -20.32 -15.15
CA GLN A 60 8.94 -20.71 -16.54
C GLN A 60 9.37 -19.47 -17.31
N ARG A 61 10.62 -19.40 -17.76
CA ARG A 61 11.20 -18.13 -18.22
C ARG A 61 10.44 -17.49 -19.38
N ILE A 62 10.34 -18.18 -20.51
CA ILE A 62 9.61 -17.70 -21.70
C ILE A 62 8.70 -18.80 -22.22
N VAL A 63 7.43 -18.46 -22.44
CA VAL A 63 6.39 -19.34 -22.96
C VAL A 63 5.89 -18.80 -24.29
N TYR A 64 5.92 -19.64 -25.31
CA TYR A 64 5.45 -19.28 -26.65
C TYR A 64 3.98 -19.67 -26.81
N ARG A 65 3.13 -18.71 -27.19
CA ARG A 65 1.67 -18.91 -27.35
C ARG A 65 1.14 -18.31 -28.65
N ASP A 66 0.16 -18.96 -29.25
CA ASP A 66 -0.56 -18.50 -30.45
C ASP A 66 -2.09 -18.52 -30.30
N ASP A 67 -2.58 -18.85 -29.11
CA ASP A 67 -3.99 -18.90 -28.74
C ASP A 67 -4.46 -17.64 -27.99
N LEU A 68 -3.55 -16.73 -27.65
CA LEU A 68 -3.86 -15.49 -26.92
C LEU A 68 -4.16 -14.32 -27.86
N ALA A 69 -5.31 -13.68 -27.63
CA ALA A 69 -5.83 -12.64 -28.51
C ALA A 69 -4.90 -11.42 -28.62
N ASN A 70 -4.37 -10.90 -27.51
CA ASN A 70 -3.53 -9.70 -27.54
C ASN A 70 -2.14 -9.98 -28.15
N VAL A 71 -1.56 -11.14 -27.87
CA VAL A 71 -0.32 -11.62 -28.51
C VAL A 71 -0.49 -11.68 -30.04
N ASN A 72 -1.59 -12.27 -30.52
CA ASN A 72 -1.88 -12.37 -31.95
C ASN A 72 -2.17 -11.01 -32.61
N ARG A 73 -2.93 -10.14 -31.93
CA ARG A 73 -3.25 -8.80 -32.44
C ARG A 73 -2.00 -7.91 -32.54
N ALA A 74 -1.12 -7.96 -31.54
CA ALA A 74 0.14 -7.23 -31.56
C ALA A 74 1.03 -7.69 -32.72
N ALA A 75 1.19 -9.01 -32.88
CA ALA A 75 1.96 -9.59 -33.97
C ALA A 75 1.41 -9.18 -35.35
N ALA A 76 0.09 -9.22 -35.55
CA ALA A 76 -0.55 -8.78 -36.79
C ALA A 76 -0.34 -7.29 -37.10
N ARG A 77 -0.02 -6.48 -36.10
CA ARG A 77 0.26 -5.04 -36.21
C ARG A 77 1.76 -4.72 -36.15
N ASN A 78 2.62 -5.74 -36.12
CA ASN A 78 4.08 -5.60 -35.95
C ASN A 78 4.46 -4.76 -34.72
N ILE A 79 3.75 -4.97 -33.60
CA ILE A 79 4.02 -4.32 -32.32
C ILE A 79 4.85 -5.29 -31.49
N SER A 80 6.01 -4.86 -30.98
CA SER A 80 6.70 -5.63 -29.96
C SER A 80 5.78 -5.69 -28.74
N TYR A 81 5.41 -6.89 -28.32
CA TYR A 81 4.46 -7.15 -27.25
C TYR A 81 4.86 -8.39 -26.47
N ARG A 82 4.71 -8.32 -25.15
CA ARG A 82 4.81 -9.44 -24.23
C ARG A 82 3.77 -9.31 -23.15
N LEU A 83 3.34 -10.45 -22.64
CA LEU A 83 2.51 -10.55 -21.47
C LEU A 83 3.35 -11.16 -20.35
N CYS A 84 3.37 -10.55 -19.18
CA CYS A 84 4.08 -11.04 -18.02
C CYS A 84 3.09 -11.46 -16.96
N GLU A 85 3.03 -12.76 -16.71
CA GLU A 85 2.38 -13.33 -15.54
C GLU A 85 3.40 -13.31 -14.40
N PHE A 86 3.33 -12.32 -13.50
CA PHE A 86 4.36 -12.14 -12.46
C PHE A 86 4.38 -13.32 -11.49
N CYS A 87 3.20 -13.79 -11.08
CA CYS A 87 3.06 -14.93 -10.18
C CYS A 87 1.66 -15.55 -10.30
N PHE A 88 1.40 -16.68 -9.63
CA PHE A 88 0.04 -17.24 -9.50
C PHE A 88 -0.66 -16.67 -8.26
N ILE A 89 -1.74 -15.90 -8.44
CA ILE A 89 -2.53 -15.37 -7.34
C ILE A 89 -3.25 -16.48 -6.55
N SER A 90 -3.51 -17.62 -7.19
CA SER A 90 -4.10 -18.80 -6.54
C SER A 90 -3.10 -19.56 -5.65
N ASN A 91 -1.82 -19.18 -5.65
CA ASN A 91 -0.79 -19.72 -4.79
C ASN A 91 -0.42 -18.69 -3.70
N ALA A 92 -0.77 -18.98 -2.45
CA ALA A 92 -0.61 -18.03 -1.33
C ALA A 92 0.85 -17.63 -1.07
N GLU A 93 1.81 -18.53 -1.31
CA GLU A 93 3.25 -18.24 -1.17
C GLU A 93 3.70 -17.23 -2.23
N ASP A 94 3.28 -17.45 -3.47
CA ASP A 94 3.62 -16.57 -4.60
C ASP A 94 2.97 -15.20 -4.46
N ALA A 95 1.68 -15.16 -4.09
CA ALA A 95 0.94 -13.92 -3.84
C ALA A 95 1.55 -13.11 -2.69
N ALA A 96 1.87 -13.75 -1.56
CA ALA A 96 2.52 -13.08 -0.43
C ALA A 96 3.90 -12.52 -0.81
N LYS A 97 4.67 -13.25 -1.63
CA LYS A 97 5.97 -12.78 -2.11
C LYS A 97 5.84 -11.58 -3.06
N PHE A 98 4.87 -11.61 -3.98
CA PHE A 98 4.63 -10.49 -4.89
C PHE A 98 4.19 -9.23 -4.15
N VAL A 99 3.22 -9.36 -3.24
CA VAL A 99 2.71 -8.22 -2.46
C VAL A 99 3.77 -7.68 -1.50
N GLY A 100 4.56 -8.56 -0.88
CA GLY A 100 5.61 -8.17 0.06
C GLY A 100 6.81 -7.44 -0.57
N ASP A 101 6.96 -7.50 -1.90
CA ASP A 101 8.10 -6.92 -2.61
C ASP A 101 7.70 -6.28 -3.95
N ILE A 102 6.57 -5.56 -3.94
CA ILE A 102 6.00 -4.92 -5.14
C ILE A 102 6.97 -3.89 -5.76
N ASP A 103 7.79 -3.23 -4.93
CA ASP A 103 8.81 -2.30 -5.37
C ASP A 103 9.93 -2.99 -6.14
N ALA A 104 10.37 -4.19 -5.72
CA ALA A 104 11.32 -4.96 -6.49
C ALA A 104 10.72 -5.39 -7.82
N ALA A 105 9.45 -5.84 -7.84
CA ALA A 105 8.75 -6.19 -9.08
C ALA A 105 8.66 -4.99 -10.05
N ALA A 106 8.43 -3.78 -9.53
CA ALA A 106 8.41 -2.56 -10.35
C ALA A 106 9.81 -2.23 -10.91
N ARG A 107 10.85 -2.24 -10.08
CA ARG A 107 12.24 -1.97 -10.52
C ARG A 107 12.72 -2.99 -11.55
N MET A 108 12.33 -4.25 -11.36
CA MET A 108 12.57 -5.37 -12.26
C MET A 108 12.01 -5.10 -13.66
N VAL A 109 10.75 -4.69 -13.74
CA VAL A 109 10.09 -4.31 -15.01
C VAL A 109 10.84 -3.17 -15.66
N LEU A 110 11.08 -2.07 -14.92
CA LEU A 110 11.77 -0.89 -15.46
C LEU A 110 13.14 -1.26 -16.04
N GLY A 111 13.94 -2.03 -15.30
CA GLY A 111 15.25 -2.50 -15.74
C GLY A 111 15.19 -3.35 -17.02
N ALA A 112 14.15 -4.19 -17.18
CA ALA A 112 13.98 -5.00 -18.39
C ALA A 112 13.76 -4.17 -19.67
N PHE A 113 13.26 -2.94 -19.55
CA PHE A 113 13.08 -2.01 -20.67
C PHE A 113 14.21 -0.97 -20.77
N GLY A 114 15.32 -1.17 -20.06
CA GLY A 114 16.42 -0.20 -20.00
C GLY A 114 16.02 1.12 -19.34
N ILE A 115 14.91 1.14 -18.61
CA ILE A 115 14.52 2.24 -17.76
C ILE A 115 15.22 1.99 -16.43
N GLU A 116 16.48 2.40 -16.36
CA GLU A 116 17.16 2.46 -15.08
C GLU A 116 16.42 3.49 -14.25
N ALA A 117 15.73 3.04 -13.20
CA ALA A 117 15.46 3.92 -12.08
C ALA A 117 16.84 4.38 -11.63
N SER A 118 17.25 5.60 -12.02
CA SER A 118 18.35 6.25 -11.32
C SER A 118 17.95 6.11 -9.87
N ARG A 119 18.79 5.44 -9.08
CA ARG A 119 18.64 5.45 -7.63
C ARG A 119 18.66 6.93 -7.32
N GLU A 120 17.48 7.52 -7.14
CA GLU A 120 17.39 8.91 -6.75
C GLU A 120 18.20 8.92 -5.48
N GLU A 121 19.35 9.62 -5.52
CA GLU A 121 20.19 9.66 -4.34
C GLU A 121 19.28 10.09 -3.22
N ALA A 122 19.27 9.32 -2.13
CA ALA A 122 18.37 9.60 -1.04
C ALA A 122 18.59 11.06 -0.66
N GLY A 123 17.52 11.83 -0.65
CA GLY A 123 17.55 13.17 -0.10
C GLY A 123 18.02 13.13 1.35
N GLU A 124 18.31 14.30 1.88
CA GLU A 124 18.86 14.48 3.21
C GLU A 124 17.92 15.31 4.07
N TRP A 125 17.75 14.87 5.32
CA TRP A 125 17.10 15.67 6.33
C TRP A 125 17.98 16.84 6.71
N ARG A 126 17.42 18.04 6.67
CA ARG A 126 18.09 19.29 7.04
C ARG A 126 17.32 19.94 8.18
N GLN A 127 18.06 20.44 9.17
CA GLN A 127 17.49 21.18 10.29
C GLN A 127 17.75 22.69 10.09
N GLY A 128 16.69 23.49 10.24
CA GLY A 128 16.78 24.94 10.28
C GLY A 128 17.31 25.45 11.61
N GLU A 129 17.65 26.74 11.67
CA GLU A 129 18.16 27.39 12.89
C GLU A 129 17.14 27.38 14.05
N ASP A 130 15.85 27.32 13.71
CA ASP A 130 14.73 27.22 14.66
C ASP A 130 14.44 25.78 15.14
N GLY A 131 15.27 24.82 14.72
CA GLY A 131 15.16 23.41 15.09
C GLY A 131 14.16 22.61 14.26
N ARG A 132 13.43 23.23 13.32
CA ARG A 132 12.50 22.53 12.42
C ARG A 132 13.23 21.79 11.32
N TRP A 133 12.62 20.73 10.82
CA TRP A 133 13.21 19.85 9.81
C TRP A 133 12.55 20.05 8.45
N TRP A 134 13.32 19.90 7.38
CA TRP A 134 12.83 19.79 6.00
C TRP A 134 13.64 18.72 5.26
N TYR A 135 13.12 18.23 4.15
CA TYR A 135 13.78 17.19 3.37
C TYR A 135 14.30 17.75 2.03
N ARG A 136 15.61 17.72 1.84
CA ARG A 136 16.26 18.17 0.61
C ARG A 136 16.47 16.98 -0.31
N HIS A 137 15.80 16.95 -1.45
CA HIS A 137 16.03 15.94 -2.49
C HIS A 137 17.44 16.08 -3.08
N ALA A 138 18.01 15.01 -3.62
CA ALA A 138 19.35 15.03 -4.20
C ALA A 138 19.53 16.08 -5.31
N GLY A 139 18.49 16.30 -6.12
CA GLY A 139 18.46 17.36 -7.14
C GLY A 139 18.44 18.79 -6.58
N GLY A 140 18.40 18.95 -5.25
CA GLY A 140 18.37 20.22 -4.54
C GLY A 140 16.99 20.84 -4.37
N SER A 141 15.94 20.21 -4.91
CA SER A 141 14.55 20.53 -4.59
C SER A 141 14.17 20.01 -3.19
N TYR A 142 12.95 20.28 -2.77
CA TYR A 142 12.37 19.80 -1.50
C TYR A 142 10.86 19.69 -1.64
N THR A 143 10.25 18.84 -0.82
CA THR A 143 8.79 18.78 -0.72
C THR A 143 8.26 19.98 0.02
N SER A 144 7.26 20.63 -0.57
CA SER A 144 6.48 21.68 0.05
C SER A 144 4.99 21.41 -0.14
N GLY A 145 4.24 21.46 0.96
CA GLY A 145 2.79 21.32 0.98
C GLY A 145 2.30 19.93 0.57
N GLY A 146 2.43 18.95 1.46
CA GLY A 146 1.86 17.63 1.23
C GLY A 146 2.63 16.47 1.85
N TRP A 147 2.20 15.27 1.48
CA TRP A 147 2.76 14.01 1.96
C TRP A 147 3.98 13.58 1.14
N GLU A 148 4.98 13.00 1.80
CA GLU A 148 6.10 12.32 1.15
C GLU A 148 6.45 11.02 1.88
N LEU A 149 6.74 9.96 1.11
CA LEU A 149 7.21 8.69 1.64
C LEU A 149 8.73 8.67 1.61
N ILE A 150 9.37 8.81 2.78
CA ILE A 150 10.83 8.90 2.93
C ILE A 150 11.29 7.71 3.77
N GLY A 151 12.19 6.88 3.24
CA GLY A 151 12.74 5.74 3.98
C GLY A 151 11.68 4.75 4.47
N GLY A 152 10.57 4.59 3.73
CA GLY A 152 9.47 3.69 4.07
C GLY A 152 8.50 4.24 5.13
N ARG A 153 8.56 5.54 5.44
CA ARG A 153 7.63 6.20 6.37
C ARG A 153 7.03 7.46 5.74
N TRP A 154 5.75 7.69 5.99
CA TRP A 154 5.07 8.90 5.52
C TRP A 154 5.40 10.10 6.42
N TYR A 155 5.69 11.22 5.79
CA TYR A 155 5.91 12.53 6.42
C TYR A 155 4.95 13.53 5.77
N LEU A 156 4.59 14.58 6.50
CA LEU A 156 3.74 15.65 6.01
C LEU A 156 4.49 16.98 6.14
N PHE A 157 4.45 17.80 5.09
CA PHE A 157 5.17 19.07 5.03
C PHE A 157 4.18 20.23 4.86
N ASP A 158 4.45 21.33 5.56
CA ASP A 158 3.71 22.59 5.36
C ASP A 158 4.05 23.23 4.00
N ALA A 159 3.32 24.29 3.64
CA ALA A 159 3.51 24.98 2.36
C ALA A 159 4.92 25.60 2.17
N SER A 160 5.69 25.77 3.26
CA SER A 160 7.08 26.25 3.21
C SER A 160 8.11 25.11 3.23
N GLY A 161 7.67 23.85 3.26
CA GLY A 161 8.53 22.67 3.26
C GLY A 161 9.01 22.23 4.64
N TRP A 162 8.43 22.76 5.73
CA TRP A 162 8.75 22.27 7.07
C TRP A 162 7.95 21.01 7.39
N MET A 163 8.64 20.00 7.89
CA MET A 163 8.07 18.76 8.39
C MET A 163 7.15 19.04 9.58
N LEU A 164 5.94 18.50 9.51
CA LEU A 164 4.91 18.64 10.54
C LEU A 164 4.99 17.49 11.55
N THR A 165 4.73 17.82 12.81
CA THR A 165 4.57 16.88 13.93
C THR A 165 3.18 17.04 14.56
N GLY A 166 2.77 16.08 15.40
CA GLY A 166 1.47 16.13 16.09
C GLY A 166 0.26 15.92 15.19
N TRP A 167 -0.91 16.35 15.67
CA TRP A 167 -2.20 16.17 14.98
C TRP A 167 -2.37 17.11 13.79
N GLN A 168 -2.71 16.55 12.63
CA GLN A 168 -2.86 17.25 11.35
C GLN A 168 -4.16 16.85 10.67
N LYS A 169 -4.93 17.84 10.16
CA LYS A 169 -6.17 17.58 9.41
C LYS A 169 -5.91 17.74 7.92
N VAL A 170 -5.99 16.65 7.17
CA VAL A 170 -5.73 16.62 5.72
C VAL A 170 -6.91 15.96 5.01
N GLY A 171 -7.49 16.64 4.01
CA GLY A 171 -8.60 16.08 3.23
C GLY A 171 -9.83 15.71 4.05
N GLY A 172 -10.06 16.39 5.18
CA GLY A 172 -11.16 16.10 6.10
C GLY A 172 -10.89 14.99 7.12
N LYS A 173 -9.77 14.26 7.01
CA LYS A 173 -9.34 13.22 7.95
C LYS A 173 -8.27 13.76 8.91
N TRP A 174 -8.24 13.22 10.13
CA TRP A 174 -7.20 13.50 11.12
C TRP A 174 -6.09 12.46 11.05
N TYR A 175 -4.84 12.93 11.13
CA TYR A 175 -3.63 12.12 11.17
C TYR A 175 -2.79 12.57 12.36
N CYS A 176 -1.97 11.68 12.92
CA CYS A 176 -1.00 12.04 13.95
C CYS A 176 0.41 11.74 13.47
N MET A 177 1.27 12.74 13.53
CA MET A 177 2.69 12.64 13.21
C MET A 177 3.47 12.52 14.52
N ALA A 178 4.39 11.55 14.62
CA ALA A 178 5.27 11.43 15.78
C ALA A 178 6.22 12.64 15.89
N ASP A 179 6.95 12.77 16.99
CA ASP A 179 7.97 13.83 17.15
C ASP A 179 9.08 13.74 16.09
N SER A 180 9.34 12.52 15.59
CA SER A 180 10.23 12.29 14.45
C SER A 180 9.67 12.75 13.10
N GLY A 181 8.40 13.17 13.06
CA GLY A 181 7.64 13.51 11.86
C GLY A 181 7.05 12.33 11.09
N ALA A 182 7.38 11.09 11.46
CA ALA A 182 6.78 9.92 10.83
C ALA A 182 5.30 9.79 11.21
N MET A 183 4.44 9.51 10.23
CA MET A 183 3.02 9.27 10.42
C MET A 183 2.80 8.04 11.29
N MET A 184 1.92 8.17 12.29
CA MET A 184 1.49 7.08 13.14
C MET A 184 0.34 6.32 12.48
N ALA A 185 0.42 5.00 12.47
CA ALA A 185 -0.61 4.08 11.95
C ALA A 185 -0.66 2.82 12.82
N ASP A 186 -1.80 2.14 12.81
CA ASP A 186 -2.07 0.91 13.59
C ASP A 186 -1.70 1.03 15.09
N THR A 187 -1.98 2.20 15.67
CA THR A 187 -1.59 2.51 17.04
C THR A 187 -2.59 3.41 17.76
N TRP A 188 -2.65 3.22 19.08
CA TRP A 188 -3.32 4.14 20.00
C TRP A 188 -2.43 5.37 20.22
N VAL A 189 -3.06 6.55 20.27
CA VAL A 189 -2.42 7.83 20.59
C VAL A 189 -3.16 8.47 21.76
N PRO A 190 -2.44 8.84 22.84
CA PRO A 190 -3.05 9.53 23.96
C PRO A 190 -3.43 10.95 23.55
N VAL A 191 -4.58 11.41 24.02
CA VAL A 191 -5.03 12.80 23.88
C VAL A 191 -5.31 13.38 25.27
N SER A 192 -5.83 14.62 25.34
CA SER A 192 -6.10 15.29 26.62
C SER A 192 -7.13 14.55 27.48
N ASN A 193 -7.03 14.75 28.80
CA ASN A 193 -7.96 14.25 29.81
C ASN A 193 -8.09 12.71 29.89
N GLY A 194 -6.99 11.98 29.63
CA GLY A 194 -6.97 10.53 29.73
C GLY A 194 -7.73 9.80 28.62
N ARG A 195 -8.12 10.52 27.56
CA ARG A 195 -8.75 9.95 26.37
C ARG A 195 -7.70 9.45 25.38
N TRP A 196 -8.14 8.63 24.44
CA TRP A 196 -7.29 8.02 23.43
C TRP A 196 -7.95 8.08 22.07
N SER A 197 -7.15 8.15 21.00
CA SER A 197 -7.59 7.96 19.62
C SER A 197 -6.85 6.77 19.01
N TRP A 198 -7.48 6.11 18.04
CA TRP A 198 -6.84 5.02 17.28
C TRP A 198 -6.52 5.50 15.87
N LEU A 199 -5.28 5.34 15.44
CA LEU A 199 -4.86 5.60 14.06
C LEU A 199 -4.94 4.28 13.31
N THR A 200 -5.76 4.24 12.26
CA THR A 200 -5.97 3.06 11.42
C THR A 200 -4.76 2.79 10.51
N SER A 201 -4.82 1.72 9.73
CA SER A 201 -3.72 1.33 8.83
C SER A 201 -3.41 2.34 7.73
N ASP A 202 -4.38 3.19 7.36
CA ASP A 202 -4.15 4.31 6.41
C ASP A 202 -3.61 5.57 7.11
N GLY A 203 -3.37 5.51 8.42
CA GLY A 203 -2.91 6.60 9.27
C GLY A 203 -3.99 7.56 9.73
N SER A 204 -5.23 7.44 9.26
CA SER A 204 -6.31 8.30 9.71
C SER A 204 -6.90 7.84 11.04
N ALA A 205 -7.34 8.79 11.86
CA ALA A 205 -8.02 8.51 13.11
C ALA A 205 -9.36 7.81 12.88
N ALA A 206 -9.65 6.80 13.70
CA ALA A 206 -11.01 6.26 13.82
C ALA A 206 -11.93 7.35 14.37
N MET A 207 -13.06 7.55 13.70
CA MET A 207 -14.06 8.56 14.02
C MET A 207 -15.41 7.87 14.08
N GLY A 208 -16.23 8.19 15.08
CA GLY A 208 -17.64 7.83 15.15
C GLY A 208 -17.93 6.32 15.19
N GLY A 209 -18.60 5.88 16.25
CA GLY A 209 -19.15 4.55 16.33
C GLY A 209 -18.12 3.45 16.56
N TRP A 210 -18.49 2.23 16.16
CA TRP A 210 -17.73 1.01 16.41
C TRP A 210 -16.62 0.79 15.38
N HIS A 211 -15.42 0.49 15.88
CA HIS A 211 -14.28 0.07 15.07
C HIS A 211 -13.64 -1.19 15.67
N GLU A 212 -13.30 -2.15 14.81
CA GLU A 212 -12.53 -3.31 15.21
C GLU A 212 -11.05 -2.94 15.28
N VAL A 213 -10.47 -3.06 16.47
CA VAL A 213 -9.08 -2.74 16.77
C VAL A 213 -8.42 -3.98 17.35
N ARG A 214 -7.51 -4.61 16.59
CA ARG A 214 -6.74 -5.80 16.99
C ARG A 214 -7.63 -6.95 17.50
N GLY A 215 -8.74 -7.22 16.81
CA GLY A 215 -9.67 -8.31 17.12
C GLY A 215 -10.62 -8.02 18.29
N ARG A 216 -10.70 -6.77 18.76
CA ARG A 216 -11.62 -6.32 19.81
C ARG A 216 -12.34 -5.07 19.35
N TRP A 217 -13.53 -4.81 19.88
CA TRP A 217 -14.33 -3.64 19.49
C TRP A 217 -14.08 -2.45 20.40
N ALA A 218 -13.80 -1.29 19.82
CA ALA A 218 -13.73 0.00 20.51
C ALA A 218 -14.79 0.95 19.92
N TYR A 219 -15.32 1.85 20.75
CA TYR A 219 -16.30 2.84 20.32
C TYR A 219 -15.67 4.24 20.38
N PHE A 220 -15.78 5.01 19.30
CA PHE A 220 -15.23 6.36 19.18
C PHE A 220 -16.36 7.39 19.05
N ASP A 221 -16.18 8.56 19.64
CA ASP A 221 -17.09 9.70 19.41
C ASP A 221 -16.81 10.39 18.06
N GLU A 222 -17.61 11.40 17.72
CA GLU A 222 -17.48 12.17 16.47
C GLU A 222 -16.20 13.02 16.41
N ASP A 223 -15.47 13.17 17.51
CA ASP A 223 -14.17 13.83 17.56
C ASP A 223 -13.01 12.81 17.51
N GLY A 224 -13.32 11.51 17.42
CA GLY A 224 -12.35 10.42 17.32
C GLY A 224 -11.73 10.01 18.65
N TYR A 225 -12.40 10.31 19.78
CA TYR A 225 -11.98 9.86 21.10
C TYR A 225 -12.68 8.58 21.50
N ALA A 226 -11.91 7.60 21.97
CA ALA A 226 -12.43 6.35 22.46
C ALA A 226 -13.19 6.53 23.77
N ALA A 227 -14.32 5.83 23.86
CA ALA A 227 -15.00 5.56 25.11
C ALA A 227 -14.06 4.78 26.04
N VAL A 228 -14.07 5.12 27.33
CA VAL A 228 -13.27 4.46 28.37
C VAL A 228 -14.02 4.54 29.69
N ASN A 229 -14.07 3.45 30.45
CA ASN A 229 -14.80 3.36 31.72
C ASN A 229 -16.22 3.95 31.63
N THR A 230 -16.95 3.61 30.57
CA THR A 230 -18.30 4.14 30.33
C THR A 230 -19.18 3.12 29.63
N CYS A 231 -20.48 3.44 29.50
CA CYS A 231 -21.42 2.68 28.68
C CYS A 231 -21.84 3.52 27.46
N VAL A 232 -21.94 2.88 26.30
CA VAL A 232 -22.42 3.50 25.07
C VAL A 232 -23.79 2.93 24.69
N ASN A 233 -24.74 3.79 24.31
CA ASN A 233 -26.04 3.35 23.79
C ASN A 233 -26.04 3.46 22.26
N VAL A 234 -26.31 2.35 21.59
CA VAL A 234 -26.43 2.30 20.14
C VAL A 234 -27.75 1.62 19.79
N ALA A 235 -28.66 2.37 19.16
CA ALA A 235 -29.99 1.89 18.76
C ALA A 235 -30.79 1.24 19.92
N GLY A 236 -30.69 1.78 21.14
CA GLY A 236 -31.42 1.26 22.31
C GLY A 236 -30.71 0.12 23.05
N HIS A 237 -29.55 -0.33 22.57
CA HIS A 237 -28.72 -1.33 23.24
C HIS A 237 -27.54 -0.68 23.96
N TRP A 238 -27.30 -1.08 25.21
CA TRP A 238 -26.18 -0.59 26.02
C TRP A 238 -24.99 -1.55 25.99
N PHE A 239 -23.79 -0.99 25.86
CA PHE A 239 -22.53 -1.73 25.81
C PHE A 239 -21.55 -1.14 26.81
N ALA A 240 -20.97 -1.98 27.67
CA ALA A 240 -19.89 -1.60 28.59
C ALA A 240 -18.58 -1.44 27.83
N ILE A 241 -17.86 -0.36 28.10
CA ILE A 241 -16.50 -0.11 27.62
C ILE A 241 -15.56 -0.03 28.83
N GLY A 242 -14.55 -0.90 28.86
CA GLY A 242 -13.60 -1.01 29.97
C GLY A 242 -12.56 0.12 30.01
N SER A 243 -11.67 0.02 30.98
CA SER A 243 -10.53 0.93 31.16
C SER A 243 -9.49 0.83 30.04
N ASP A 244 -9.52 -0.25 29.27
CA ASP A 244 -8.66 -0.49 28.11
C ASP A 244 -9.27 0.00 26.78
N CYS A 245 -10.39 0.75 26.85
CA CYS A 245 -11.14 1.31 25.72
C CYS A 245 -11.88 0.29 24.84
N TYR A 246 -11.93 -0.98 25.24
CA TYR A 246 -12.63 -2.01 24.48
C TYR A 246 -13.96 -2.39 25.13
N MET A 247 -14.88 -2.88 24.30
CA MET A 247 -16.13 -3.48 24.73
C MET A 247 -15.87 -4.67 25.66
N VAL A 248 -16.59 -4.71 26.77
CA VAL A 248 -16.60 -5.85 27.69
C VAL A 248 -17.57 -6.91 27.14
N GLU A 249 -17.09 -8.14 26.99
CA GLU A 249 -17.93 -9.28 26.63
C GLU A 249 -18.47 -9.98 27.88
N GLY A 250 -19.76 -10.35 27.88
CA GLY A 250 -20.39 -11.10 28.97
C GLY A 250 -21.24 -10.25 29.92
N ALA A 251 -21.60 -10.83 31.07
CA ALA A 251 -22.45 -10.18 32.06
C ALA A 251 -21.69 -9.05 32.79
N VAL A 252 -22.27 -7.86 32.80
CA VAL A 252 -21.72 -6.69 33.52
C VAL A 252 -22.47 -6.53 34.84
N PRO A 253 -21.79 -6.46 35.99
CA PRO A 253 -22.46 -6.24 37.28
C PRO A 253 -23.20 -4.90 37.27
N LEU A 254 -24.35 -4.85 37.94
CA LEU A 254 -25.11 -3.62 38.14
C LEU A 254 -24.92 -3.14 39.59
N ASP A 255 -24.95 -1.83 39.83
CA ASP A 255 -25.02 -1.26 41.17
C ASP A 255 -26.45 -1.35 41.70
N ASP A 256 -26.63 -0.91 42.95
CA ASP A 256 -27.93 -0.91 43.62
C ASP A 256 -28.97 0.00 42.93
N SER A 257 -28.55 0.88 42.01
CA SER A 257 -29.43 1.71 41.19
C SER A 257 -29.83 1.04 39.86
N GLY A 258 -29.28 -0.14 39.57
CA GLY A 258 -29.46 -0.85 38.31
C GLY A 258 -28.58 -0.31 37.17
N ALA A 259 -27.62 0.57 37.47
CA ALA A 259 -26.64 1.07 36.52
C ALA A 259 -25.48 0.08 36.39
N MET A 260 -24.90 -0.05 35.20
CA MET A 260 -23.73 -0.91 34.99
C MET A 260 -22.52 -0.40 35.76
N VAL A 261 -21.84 -1.30 36.48
CA VAL A 261 -20.62 -1.05 37.26
C VAL A 261 -19.43 -1.51 36.44
N LEU A 262 -18.46 -0.61 36.26
CA LEU A 262 -17.22 -0.80 35.52
C LEU A 262 -16.02 -0.79 36.45
#